data_AF-A0A0Q8E7J6-F1
#
_entry.id   AF-A0A0Q8E7J6-F1
#
_cell.length_a   1.000
_cell.length_b   1.000
_cell.length_c   1.000
_cell.angle_alpha   90.00
_cell.angle_beta   90.00
_cell.angle_gamma   90.00
#
_symmetry.space_group_name_H-M   'P 1'
#
loop_
_entity.id
_entity.type
_entity.pdbx_description
1 polymer ?
#
loop_
_entity_poly.entity_id
_entity_poly.type
_entity_poly.pdbx_seq_one_letter_code
_entity_poly.pdbx_strand_id
1 'polypeptide(L)'
;MLFLSLESLAGYTSTLVLYPPLFIVLSSLVVRRLHDSARSASQLLALVVPVLGPVYVIGLLLFARGTQGDNQYGDDPRSRNRDYLQVRIHEPV
;
A
#
# COMPACT_ATOMS: atom_id res chain seq x y z
N MET A 1 34.77 14.55 20.42
CA MET A 1 33.84 15.55 19.86
C MET A 1 33.11 15.03 18.62
N LEU A 2 33.80 14.52 17.60
CA LEU A 2 33.17 13.94 16.39
C LEU A 2 32.12 12.84 16.67
N PHE A 3 32.42 11.87 17.55
CA PHE A 3 31.50 10.78 17.91
C PHE A 3 30.18 11.29 18.54
N LEU A 4 30.26 12.27 19.44
CA LEU A 4 29.08 12.87 20.07
C LEU A 4 28.25 13.70 19.08
N SER A 5 28.91 14.37 18.12
CA SER A 5 28.22 15.07 17.04
C SER A 5 27.52 14.10 16.08
N LEU A 6 28.12 12.92 15.83
CA LEU A 6 27.54 11.88 14.99
C LEU A 6 26.29 11.27 15.64
N GLU A 7 26.34 10.98 16.94
CA GLU A 7 25.19 10.51 17.73
C GLU A 7 24.07 11.56 17.83
N SER A 8 24.40 12.85 17.85
CA SER A 8 23.38 13.91 17.83
C SER A 8 22.71 14.06 16.46
N LEU A 9 23.48 13.90 15.37
CA LEU A 9 22.98 14.04 14.00
C LEU A 9 22.25 12.79 13.49
N ALA A 10 22.72 11.59 13.85
CA ALA A 10 22.21 10.31 13.36
C ALA A 10 21.63 9.41 14.46
N GLY A 11 21.66 9.84 15.72
CA GLY A 11 21.19 9.00 16.82
C GLY A 11 19.70 9.15 17.11
N TYR A 12 19.38 9.21 18.39
CA TYR A 12 18.03 8.97 18.89
C TYR A 12 16.99 10.01 18.42
N THR A 13 17.38 11.28 18.40
CA THR A 13 16.51 12.41 17.99
C THR A 13 16.08 12.28 16.54
N SER A 14 17.01 11.98 15.64
CA SER A 14 16.75 11.78 14.22
C SER A 14 15.83 10.59 13.98
N THR A 15 16.02 9.50 14.73
CA THR A 15 15.13 8.33 14.66
C THR A 15 13.69 8.69 15.04
N LEU A 16 13.49 9.38 16.16
CA LEU A 16 12.14 9.77 16.61
C LEU A 16 11.42 10.70 15.63
N VAL A 17 12.16 11.58 14.96
CA VAL A 17 11.60 12.53 13.99
C VAL A 17 11.29 11.87 12.65
N LEU A 18 12.19 11.02 12.15
CA LEU A 18 12.06 10.44 10.81
C LEU A 18 11.15 9.21 10.76
N TYR A 19 11.11 8.40 11.81
CA TYR A 19 10.40 7.11 11.78
C TYR A 19 8.88 7.25 11.62
N PRO A 20 8.17 8.15 12.33
CA PRO A 20 6.72 8.30 12.15
C PRO A 20 6.29 8.68 10.72
N PRO A 21 6.83 9.73 10.06
CA PRO A 21 6.44 10.05 8.70
C PRO A 21 6.86 8.97 7.71
N LEU A 22 8.03 8.36 7.88
CA LEU A 22 8.46 7.23 7.03
C LEU A 22 7.49 6.05 7.15
N PHE A 23 7.09 5.70 8.36
CA PHE A 23 6.15 4.61 8.61
C PHE A 23 4.80 4.86 7.94
N ILE A 24 4.27 6.09 8.03
CA ILE A 24 3.00 6.47 7.39
C ILE A 24 3.11 6.38 5.86
N VAL A 25 4.18 6.93 5.27
CA VAL A 25 4.39 6.92 3.81
C VAL A 25 4.53 5.48 3.31
N LEU A 26 5.36 4.66 3.95
CA LEU A 26 5.55 3.25 3.58
C LEU A 26 4.25 2.45 3.70
N SER A 27 3.52 2.62 4.80
CA SER A 27 2.24 1.94 5.02
C SER A 27 1.21 2.34 3.96
N SER A 28 1.13 3.62 3.61
CA SER A 28 0.24 4.13 2.56
C SER A 28 0.54 3.51 1.19
N LEU A 29 1.83 3.39 0.83
CA LEU A 29 2.26 2.75 -0.42
C LEU A 29 1.91 1.26 -0.46
N VAL A 30 2.09 0.54 0.64
CA VAL A 30 1.71 -0.87 0.73
C VAL A 30 0.21 -1.04 0.60
N VAL A 31 -0.60 -0.24 1.32
CA VAL A 31 -2.07 -0.27 1.19
C VAL A 31 -2.51 -0.02 -0.24
N ARG A 32 -1.91 0.97 -0.93
CA ARG A 32 -2.19 1.23 -2.33
C ARG A 32 -1.89 0.02 -3.21
N ARG A 33 -0.72 -0.61 -3.04
CA ARG A 33 -0.35 -1.81 -3.82
C ARG A 33 -1.25 -3.01 -3.52
N LEU A 34 -1.73 -3.15 -2.28
CA LEU A 34 -2.73 -4.16 -1.92
C LEU A 34 -4.05 -3.91 -2.66
N HIS A 35 -4.52 -2.68 -2.67
CA HIS A 35 -5.74 -2.29 -3.39
C HIS A 35 -5.62 -2.48 -4.91
N ASP A 36 -4.46 -2.15 -5.50
CA ASP A 36 -4.17 -2.40 -6.92
C ASP A 36 -4.23 -3.91 -7.27
N SER A 37 -4.10 -4.79 -6.27
CA SER A 37 -4.22 -6.25 -6.40
C SER A 37 -5.58 -6.78 -5.93
N ALA A 38 -6.59 -5.91 -5.78
CA ALA A 38 -7.91 -6.19 -5.23
C ALA A 38 -7.89 -6.90 -3.86
N ARG A 39 -6.88 -6.64 -3.05
CA ARG A 39 -6.76 -7.16 -1.68
C ARG A 39 -7.11 -6.08 -0.67
N SER A 40 -7.68 -6.51 0.46
CA SER A 40 -8.01 -5.60 1.57
C SER A 40 -6.75 -5.08 2.27
N ALA A 41 -6.77 -3.80 2.65
CA ALA A 41 -5.76 -3.18 3.51
C ALA A 41 -5.57 -3.91 4.85
N SER A 42 -6.56 -4.68 5.31
CA SER A 42 -6.47 -5.48 6.54
C SER A 42 -5.34 -6.52 6.51
N GLN A 43 -4.84 -6.90 5.32
CA GLN A 43 -3.67 -7.78 5.21
C GLN A 43 -2.40 -7.17 5.81
N LEU A 44 -2.33 -5.84 5.95
CA LEU A 44 -1.23 -5.15 6.61
C LEU A 44 -1.19 -5.44 8.12
N LEU A 45 -2.32 -5.80 8.76
CA LEU A 45 -2.35 -6.23 10.17
C LEU A 45 -1.50 -7.48 10.43
N ALA A 46 -1.16 -8.26 9.40
CA ALA A 46 -0.24 -9.38 9.55
C ALA A 46 1.12 -8.94 10.13
N LEU A 47 1.56 -7.69 9.89
CA LEU A 47 2.80 -7.11 10.45
C LEU A 47 2.84 -7.07 11.99
N VAL A 48 1.70 -7.20 12.67
CA VAL A 48 1.65 -7.37 14.14
C VAL A 48 2.42 -8.63 14.58
N VAL A 49 2.48 -9.65 13.71
CA VAL A 49 3.30 -10.84 13.95
C VAL A 49 4.74 -10.57 13.48
N PRO A 50 5.73 -10.50 14.39
CA PRO A 50 7.04 -9.90 14.12
C PRO A 50 7.89 -10.63 13.08
N VAL A 51 7.66 -11.93 12.86
CA VAL A 51 8.42 -12.73 11.89
C VAL A 51 7.55 -13.12 10.69
N LEU A 52 6.42 -13.78 10.94
CA LEU A 52 5.56 -14.28 9.86
C LEU A 52 4.85 -13.15 9.11
N GLY A 53 4.54 -12.04 9.80
CA GLY A 53 3.86 -10.89 9.23
C GLY A 53 4.61 -10.23 8.09
N PRO A 54 5.84 -9.73 8.33
CA PRO A 54 6.69 -9.17 7.29
C PRO A 54 6.92 -10.14 6.13
N VAL A 55 7.19 -11.42 6.42
CA VAL A 55 7.42 -12.44 5.39
C VAL A 55 6.19 -12.61 4.49
N TYR A 56 5.00 -12.69 5.08
CA TYR A 56 3.74 -12.78 4.35
C TYR A 56 3.48 -11.54 3.49
N VAL A 57 3.60 -10.34 4.07
CA VAL A 57 3.35 -9.07 3.37
C VAL A 57 4.35 -8.85 2.23
N ILE A 58 5.64 -9.12 2.46
CA ILE A 58 6.68 -9.02 1.43
C ILE A 58 6.44 -10.04 0.32
N GLY A 59 6.13 -11.29 0.66
CA GLY A 59 5.81 -12.31 -0.33
C GLY A 59 4.62 -11.90 -1.20
N LEU A 60 3.57 -11.35 -0.58
CA LEU A 60 2.43 -10.84 -1.31
C LEU A 60 2.79 -9.64 -2.20
N LEU A 61 3.57 -8.67 -1.71
CA LEU A 61 4.01 -7.51 -2.48
C LEU A 61 4.88 -7.88 -3.71
N LEU A 62 5.77 -8.85 -3.55
CA LEU A 62 6.72 -9.25 -4.59
C LEU A 62 6.10 -10.18 -5.63
N PHE A 63 5.24 -11.10 -5.21
CA PHE A 63 4.73 -12.17 -6.07
C PHE A 63 3.27 -11.99 -6.49
N ALA A 64 2.48 -11.16 -5.81
CA ALA A 64 1.09 -10.93 -6.23
C ALA A 64 1.05 -10.10 -7.51
N ARG A 65 0.34 -10.64 -8.49
CA ARG A 65 -0.05 -9.92 -9.70
C ARG A 65 -1.15 -8.91 -9.36
N GLY A 66 -1.08 -7.73 -9.98
CA GLY A 66 -2.19 -6.78 -9.98
C GLY A 66 -3.41 -7.37 -10.69
N THR A 67 -4.60 -6.83 -10.42
CA THR A 67 -5.82 -7.23 -11.12
C THR A 67 -5.84 -6.72 -12.56
N GLN A 68 -6.37 -7.52 -13.49
CA GLN A 68 -6.69 -7.08 -14.85
C GLN A 68 -8.16 -6.70 -14.91
N GLY A 69 -8.49 -5.54 -15.47
CA GLY A 69 -9.85 -5.04 -15.50
C GLY A 69 -10.29 -4.43 -14.17
N ASP A 70 -11.60 -4.18 -14.07
CA ASP A 70 -12.20 -3.45 -12.95
C ASP A 70 -12.04 -4.18 -11.64
N ASN A 71 -11.84 -3.43 -10.56
CA ASN A 71 -11.76 -3.97 -9.22
C ASN A 71 -12.70 -3.21 -8.28
N GLN A 72 -12.86 -3.73 -7.06
CA GLN A 72 -13.71 -3.13 -6.03
C GLN A 72 -13.28 -1.72 -5.58
N TYR A 73 -12.09 -1.27 -5.99
CA TYR A 73 -11.55 0.05 -5.68
C TYR A 73 -11.67 1.03 -6.85
N GLY A 74 -12.08 0.55 -8.03
CA GLY A 74 -12.31 1.37 -9.20
C GLY A 74 -12.12 0.63 -10.52
N ASP A 75 -12.52 1.35 -11.54
CA ASP A 75 -12.45 0.95 -12.93
C ASP A 75 -11.01 0.96 -13.46
N ASP A 76 -10.65 -0.01 -14.32
CA ASP A 76 -9.34 -0.05 -14.98
C ASP A 76 -9.17 1.18 -15.90
N PRO A 77 -8.18 2.07 -15.65
CA PRO A 77 -7.94 3.24 -16.48
C PRO A 77 -7.46 2.88 -17.90
N ARG A 78 -7.06 1.62 -18.14
CA ARG A 78 -6.64 1.13 -19.45
C ARG A 78 -7.80 0.67 -20.32
N SER A 79 -9.05 0.71 -19.82
CA SER A 79 -10.23 0.47 -20.64
C SER A 79 -10.45 1.64 -21.62
N ARG A 80 -9.73 1.59 -22.75
CA ARG A 80 -9.67 2.68 -23.75
C ARG A 80 -10.98 2.93 -24.50
N ASN A 81 -12.04 2.17 -24.19
CA ASN A 81 -13.31 2.16 -24.89
C ASN A 81 -14.51 2.15 -23.93
N ARG A 82 -14.37 2.78 -22.76
CA ARG A 82 -15.50 2.99 -21.85
C ARG A 82 -16.36 4.11 -22.39
N ASP A 83 -17.55 3.76 -22.85
CA ASP A 83 -18.57 4.72 -23.24
C ASP A 83 -19.17 5.32 -21.97
N TYR A 84 -18.54 6.39 -21.47
CA TYR A 84 -18.99 7.15 -20.29
C TYR A 84 -20.36 7.83 -20.50
N LEU A 85 -20.95 7.70 -21.69
CA LEU A 85 -22.29 8.18 -22.01
C LEU A 85 -23.36 7.06 -21.92
N GLN A 86 -23.00 5.81 -21.61
CA GLN A 86 -23.96 4.73 -21.39
C GLN A 86 -24.40 4.66 -19.92
N VAL A 87 -25.50 5.32 -19.60
CA VAL A 87 -26.28 5.04 -18.38
C VAL A 87 -27.06 3.75 -18.63
N ARG A 88 -26.79 2.68 -17.85
CA ARG A 88 -27.66 1.48 -17.87
C ARG A 88 -29.01 1.83 -17.25
N ILE A 89 -29.97 2.23 -18.08
CA ILE A 89 -31.34 2.60 -17.67
C ILE A 89 -32.31 1.40 -17.68
N HIS A 90 -31.81 0.17 -17.82
CA HIS A 90 -32.66 -1.02 -17.90
C HIS A 90 -32.13 -2.13 -17.00
N GLU A 91 -32.62 -2.14 -15.77
CA GLU A 91 -32.82 -3.37 -15.01
C GLU A 91 -34.30 -3.74 -15.18
N PRO A 92 -34.66 -4.82 -15.89
CA PRO A 92 -36.01 -5.35 -15.80
C PRO A 92 -36.19 -5.90 -14.38
N VAL A 93 -37.18 -5.34 -13.68
CA VAL A 93 -37.72 -5.82 -12.41
C VAL A 93 -38.18 -7.28 -12.49
#